data_AF-A0A7S0G1C2-F1
#
_entry.id   AF-A0A7S0G1C2-F1
#
_cell.length_a   1.000
_cell.length_b   1.000
_cell.length_c   1.000
_cell.angle_alpha   90.00
_cell.angle_beta   90.00
_cell.angle_gamma   90.00
#
_symmetry.space_group_name_H-M   'P 1'
#
loop_
_entity.id
_entity.type
_entity.pdbx_description
1 polymer ?
#
loop_
_entity_poly.entity_id
_entity_poly.type
_entity_poly.pdbx_seq_one_letter_code
_entity_poly.pdbx_strand_id
1 'polypeptide(L)'
;AALGFVGGLTRVANRNAVRSRPRVVCQVLGEDLVEDKVVRFRTREEAKPRNLVGPDHDSSRPKTKSELILEQIEETKRKLGVADEEVKPRPEVKPVDLSKINIFYGFGAAAVSGGIFYVLLTFTLLLIDFYNGDPFHSDVYFVERLYAVARVAMMSLFTLATGVTGVTALGIFLLSCQVSYMRLTGAFDREK
;
A
#
# COMPACT_ATOMS: atom_id res chain seq x y z
N ALA A 1 33.10 24.00 -19.40
CA ALA A 1 32.72 22.62 -19.78
C ALA A 1 31.21 22.51 -19.60
N ALA A 2 30.42 22.93 -20.60
CA ALA A 2 29.88 22.08 -21.69
C ALA A 2 28.82 21.09 -21.12
N LEU A 3 27.52 21.43 -21.18
CA LEU A 3 26.58 21.15 -22.28
C LEU A 3 26.57 19.68 -22.72
N GLY A 4 25.41 19.03 -22.58
CA GLY A 4 25.02 17.91 -23.42
C GLY A 4 24.27 16.79 -22.70
N PHE A 5 22.93 16.81 -22.76
CA PHE A 5 22.16 15.64 -23.20
C PHE A 5 20.71 16.05 -23.48
N VAL A 6 20.47 16.47 -24.71
CA VAL A 6 19.14 16.62 -25.33
C VAL A 6 19.11 15.65 -26.51
N GLY A 7 18.05 14.85 -26.60
CA GLY A 7 17.52 14.41 -27.88
C GLY A 7 17.44 12.91 -28.12
N GLY A 8 16.21 12.45 -28.36
CA GLY A 8 15.96 11.33 -29.29
C GLY A 8 15.11 10.19 -28.75
N LEU A 9 13.80 10.27 -28.87
CA LEU A 9 13.03 9.45 -29.83
C LEU A 9 11.53 9.70 -29.67
N THR A 10 10.96 10.38 -30.67
CA THR A 10 9.53 10.47 -30.93
C THR A 10 9.14 9.49 -32.03
N ARG A 11 7.95 8.90 -31.86
CA ARG A 11 7.07 8.19 -32.83
C ARG A 11 7.50 6.79 -33.28
N VAL A 12 6.62 5.81 -33.03
CA VAL A 12 5.64 5.31 -34.02
C VAL A 12 4.42 4.74 -33.27
N ALA A 13 3.24 5.05 -33.80
CA ALA A 13 1.94 4.60 -33.33
C ALA A 13 1.68 3.12 -33.63
N ASN A 14 0.92 2.43 -32.78
CA ASN A 14 -0.01 1.43 -33.28
C ASN A 14 -1.27 1.34 -32.42
N ARG A 15 -2.42 1.54 -33.07
CA ARG A 15 -3.78 1.30 -32.56
C ARG A 15 -4.11 -0.15 -32.84
N ASN A 16 -4.48 -0.92 -31.81
CA ASN A 16 -5.72 -1.73 -31.79
C ASN A 16 -5.68 -2.80 -30.70
N ALA A 17 -6.82 -2.90 -30.00
CA ALA A 17 -7.32 -4.08 -29.30
C ALA A 17 -6.50 -4.50 -28.04
N VAL A 18 -7.08 -4.77 -26.88
CA VAL A 18 -8.31 -5.46 -26.54
C VAL A 18 -8.69 -5.01 -25.12
N ARG A 19 -9.99 -4.81 -24.88
CA ARG A 19 -10.59 -4.74 -23.54
C ARG A 19 -10.21 -6.00 -22.74
N SER A 20 -9.33 -5.88 -21.75
CA SER A 20 -9.19 -6.88 -20.69
C SER A 20 -9.19 -6.18 -19.34
N ARG A 21 -10.13 -6.60 -18.50
CA ARG A 21 -10.29 -6.18 -17.10
C ARG A 21 -8.97 -6.51 -16.36
N PRO A 22 -8.45 -5.64 -15.49
CA PRO A 22 -7.33 -6.03 -14.65
C PRO A 22 -7.79 -7.10 -13.67
N ARG A 23 -7.46 -8.36 -13.96
CA ARG A 23 -7.28 -9.38 -12.93
C ARG A 23 -6.05 -8.95 -12.13
N VAL A 24 -6.25 -8.70 -10.84
CA VAL A 24 -5.17 -8.64 -9.86
C VAL A 24 -4.54 -10.04 -9.86
N VAL A 25 -3.39 -10.16 -10.53
CA VAL A 25 -2.52 -11.34 -10.45
C VAL A 25 -1.46 -11.00 -9.43
N CYS A 26 -1.67 -11.46 -8.19
CA CYS A 26 -0.58 -11.62 -7.25
C CYS A 26 0.28 -12.79 -7.75
N GLN A 27 1.33 -12.50 -8.52
CA GLN A 27 2.44 -13.44 -8.67
C GLN A 27 3.33 -13.28 -7.45
N VAL A 28 3.01 -14.03 -6.40
CA VAL A 28 3.99 -14.40 -5.37
C VAL A 28 4.58 -15.73 -5.83
N LEU A 29 5.85 -15.69 -6.22
CA LEU A 29 6.68 -16.88 -6.34
C LEU A 29 6.80 -17.50 -4.95
N GLY A 30 6.38 -18.74 -4.81
CA GLY A 30 6.46 -19.51 -3.57
C GLY A 30 5.66 -20.79 -3.77
N GLU A 31 6.33 -21.81 -4.28
CA GLU A 31 5.86 -23.20 -4.24
C GLU A 31 5.51 -23.55 -2.79
N ASP A 32 4.26 -23.86 -2.52
CA ASP A 32 3.86 -25.00 -1.69
C ASP A 32 2.34 -25.21 -1.76
N LEU A 33 1.98 -26.49 -1.95
CA LEU A 33 0.66 -27.08 -2.04
C LEU A 33 -0.44 -26.42 -1.20
N VAL A 34 -1.42 -25.80 -1.86
CA VAL A 34 -2.77 -25.62 -1.29
C VAL A 34 -3.79 -26.01 -2.35
N GLU A 35 -4.51 -27.11 -2.08
CA GLU A 35 -5.67 -27.54 -2.85
C GLU A 35 -6.73 -26.43 -2.88
N ASP A 36 -6.92 -25.87 -4.07
CA ASP A 36 -7.81 -24.75 -4.35
C ASP A 36 -9.26 -25.24 -4.37
N LYS A 37 -9.86 -25.42 -3.19
CA LYS A 37 -11.29 -25.70 -3.04
C LYS A 37 -12.08 -24.41 -3.23
N VAL A 38 -12.28 -24.02 -4.49
CA VAL A 38 -13.08 -22.87 -4.90
C VAL A 38 -14.53 -23.04 -4.42
N VAL A 39 -14.86 -22.45 -3.26
CA VAL A 39 -16.23 -22.31 -2.79
C VAL A 39 -16.91 -21.26 -3.65
N ARG A 40 -17.60 -21.70 -4.72
CA ARG A 40 -18.54 -20.84 -5.45
C ARG A 40 -19.73 -20.55 -4.55
N PHE A 41 -19.78 -19.35 -4.00
CA PHE A 41 -21.01 -18.80 -3.46
C PHE A 41 -22.00 -18.62 -4.62
N ARG A 42 -23.00 -19.51 -4.70
CA ARG A 42 -24.18 -19.26 -5.51
C ARG A 42 -24.88 -18.02 -4.94
N THR A 43 -24.79 -16.90 -5.63
CA THR A 43 -25.73 -15.79 -5.47
C THR A 43 -27.13 -16.36 -5.73
N ARG A 44 -27.90 -16.49 -4.65
CA ARG A 44 -29.29 -16.94 -4.68
C ARG A 44 -30.09 -15.88 -5.41
N GLU A 45 -30.63 -16.27 -6.56
CA GLU A 45 -31.62 -15.51 -7.32
C GLU A 45 -32.77 -15.07 -6.42
N GLU A 46 -33.33 -13.93 -6.82
CA GLU A 46 -34.40 -13.16 -6.21
C GLU A 46 -35.57 -14.03 -5.73
N ALA A 47 -35.63 -14.26 -4.42
CA ALA A 47 -36.81 -14.80 -3.77
C ALA A 47 -37.70 -13.64 -3.32
N LYS A 48 -38.71 -13.35 -4.16
CA LYS A 48 -39.91 -12.55 -3.88
C LYS A 48 -40.36 -12.67 -2.41
N PRO A 49 -40.56 -11.57 -1.66
CA PRO A 49 -41.04 -11.67 -0.28
C PRO A 49 -42.48 -12.18 -0.28
N ARG A 50 -42.70 -13.37 0.28
CA ARG A 50 -44.02 -13.79 0.74
C ARG A 50 -44.28 -13.10 2.06
N ASN A 51 -45.30 -12.25 2.08
CA ASN A 51 -45.93 -11.77 3.31
C ASN A 51 -46.40 -12.99 4.13
N LEU A 52 -45.75 -13.22 5.26
CA LEU A 52 -46.18 -14.12 6.34
C LEU A 52 -46.21 -13.23 7.58
N VAL A 53 -47.40 -12.71 7.90
CA VAL A 53 -48.26 -13.17 9.01
C VAL A 53 -47.58 -12.89 10.34
N GLY A 54 -48.25 -12.06 11.14
CA GLY A 54 -47.78 -11.46 12.39
C GLY A 54 -47.47 -12.44 13.53
N PRO A 55 -47.13 -11.89 14.71
CA PRO A 55 -46.44 -12.60 15.76
C PRO A 55 -47.40 -13.36 16.65
N ASP A 56 -47.53 -14.67 16.43
CA ASP A 56 -48.03 -15.58 17.46
C ASP A 56 -46.82 -16.17 18.18
N HIS A 57 -46.49 -15.58 19.34
CA HIS A 57 -45.50 -16.10 20.28
C HIS A 57 -46.02 -17.41 20.89
N ASP A 58 -45.75 -18.53 20.22
CA ASP A 58 -46.02 -19.86 20.74
C ASP A 58 -44.71 -20.47 21.28
N SER A 59 -44.56 -20.47 22.60
CA SER A 59 -43.31 -20.74 23.34
C SER A 59 -42.89 -22.23 23.37
N SER A 60 -43.27 -23.04 22.38
CA SER A 60 -43.10 -24.50 22.45
C SER A 60 -42.49 -25.15 21.20
N ARG A 61 -42.03 -24.37 20.21
CA ARG A 61 -41.27 -24.94 19.09
C ARG A 61 -39.78 -25.10 19.46
N PRO A 62 -39.17 -26.26 19.18
CA PRO A 62 -37.72 -26.42 19.33
C PRO A 62 -37.02 -25.45 18.38
N LYS A 63 -36.31 -24.48 18.94
CA LYS A 63 -35.62 -23.43 18.18
C LYS A 63 -34.71 -24.05 17.13
N THR A 64 -34.87 -23.61 15.89
CA THR A 64 -33.96 -24.02 14.82
C THR A 64 -32.58 -23.39 15.06
N LYS A 65 -31.50 -24.05 14.61
CA LYS A 65 -30.12 -23.56 14.83
C LYS A 65 -29.92 -22.10 14.39
N SER A 66 -30.68 -21.67 13.37
CA SER A 66 -30.68 -20.31 12.87
C SER A 66 -31.20 -19.28 13.89
N GLU A 67 -32.19 -19.64 14.71
CA GLU A 67 -32.75 -18.77 15.75
C GLU A 67 -31.82 -18.66 16.96
N LEU A 68 -31.14 -19.76 17.32
CA LEU A 68 -30.13 -19.77 18.39
C LEU A 68 -28.91 -18.90 18.04
N ILE A 69 -28.49 -18.87 16.77
CA ILE A 69 -27.39 -18.02 16.32
C ILE A 69 -27.79 -16.55 16.42
N LEU A 70 -29.04 -16.20 16.08
CA LEU A 70 -29.54 -14.82 16.21
C LEU A 70 -29.57 -14.37 17.68
N GLU A 71 -30.03 -15.23 18.59
CA GLU A 71 -30.00 -14.92 20.03
C GLU A 71 -28.57 -14.74 20.57
N GLN A 72 -27.61 -15.56 20.11
CA GLN A 72 -26.21 -15.41 20.49
C GLN A 72 -25.59 -14.11 19.97
N ILE A 73 -25.94 -13.70 18.76
CA ILE A 73 -25.49 -12.43 18.17
C ILE A 73 -26.08 -11.25 18.96
N GLU A 74 -27.37 -11.30 19.32
CA GLU A 74 -28.02 -10.27 20.12
C GLU A 74 -27.45 -10.18 21.54
N GLU A 75 -27.21 -11.32 22.19
CA GLU A 75 -26.61 -11.36 23.52
C GLU A 75 -25.16 -10.86 23.50
N THR A 76 -24.40 -11.19 22.46
CA THR A 76 -23.02 -10.69 22.26
C THR A 76 -23.01 -9.19 21.97
N LYS A 77 -23.93 -8.70 21.12
CA LYS A 77 -24.11 -7.27 20.84
C LYS A 77 -24.46 -6.48 22.11
N ARG A 78 -25.33 -7.04 22.95
CA ARG A 78 -25.73 -6.45 24.24
C ARG A 78 -24.59 -6.46 25.26
N LYS A 79 -23.81 -7.53 25.34
CA LYS A 79 -22.61 -7.63 26.20
C LYS A 79 -21.51 -6.67 25.78
N LEU A 80 -21.34 -6.43 24.49
CA LEU A 80 -20.34 -5.50 23.95
C LEU A 80 -20.75 -4.04 24.10
N GLY A 81 -21.95 -3.75 24.62
CA GLY A 81 -22.41 -2.36 24.80
C GLY A 81 -22.53 -1.60 23.50
N VAL A 82 -22.60 -2.29 22.35
CA VAL A 82 -22.95 -1.71 21.06
C VAL A 82 -24.45 -1.47 21.09
N ALA A 83 -24.85 -0.50 21.92
CA ALA A 83 -26.12 0.19 21.77
C ALA A 83 -26.25 0.57 20.30
N ASP A 84 -27.48 0.58 19.80
CA ASP A 84 -27.83 1.06 18.47
C ASP A 84 -27.43 2.54 18.33
N GLU A 85 -26.13 2.79 18.25
CA GLU A 85 -25.56 4.05 17.84
C GLU A 85 -26.02 4.16 16.40
N GLU A 86 -27.08 4.94 16.21
CA GLU A 86 -27.63 5.29 14.91
C GLU A 86 -26.43 5.48 13.99
N VAL A 87 -26.29 4.58 13.01
CA VAL A 87 -25.25 4.68 12.00
C VAL A 87 -25.52 5.99 11.30
N LYS A 88 -24.88 7.07 11.79
CA LYS A 88 -25.01 8.41 11.22
C LYS A 88 -24.80 8.22 9.73
N PRO A 89 -25.76 8.64 8.88
CA PRO A 89 -25.63 8.45 7.46
C PRO A 89 -24.26 8.97 7.07
N ARG A 90 -23.44 8.07 6.49
CA ARG A 90 -22.06 8.35 6.13
C ARG A 90 -22.09 9.69 5.39
N PRO A 91 -21.35 10.71 5.85
CA PRO A 91 -21.43 12.02 5.21
C PRO A 91 -21.15 11.82 3.72
N GLU A 92 -22.03 12.33 2.86
CA GLU A 92 -21.85 12.28 1.43
C GLU A 92 -20.48 12.89 1.09
N VAL A 93 -19.57 12.04 0.64
CA VAL A 93 -18.22 12.46 0.27
C VAL A 93 -18.37 13.23 -1.03
N LYS A 94 -18.40 14.56 -0.91
CA LYS A 94 -18.39 15.45 -2.08
C LYS A 94 -17.19 15.07 -2.94
N PRO A 95 -17.37 14.93 -4.28
CA PRO A 95 -16.26 14.63 -5.16
C PRO A 95 -15.19 15.71 -4.98
N VAL A 96 -13.98 15.29 -4.65
CA VAL A 96 -12.85 16.20 -4.45
C VAL A 96 -12.45 16.72 -5.82
N ASP A 97 -12.58 18.03 -6.03
CA ASP A 97 -12.14 18.70 -7.26
C ASP A 97 -10.61 18.58 -7.42
N LEU A 98 -10.16 17.52 -8.09
CA LEU A 98 -8.75 17.22 -8.34
C LEU A 98 -8.09 18.16 -9.35
N SER A 99 -8.87 19.02 -10.01
CA SER A 99 -8.38 19.96 -11.04
C SER A 99 -7.41 21.02 -10.50
N LYS A 100 -7.53 21.38 -9.22
CA LYS A 100 -6.69 22.39 -8.55
C LYS A 100 -5.36 21.85 -8.01
N ILE A 101 -5.14 20.55 -8.03
CA ILE A 101 -3.93 19.96 -7.46
C ILE A 101 -2.77 20.14 -8.46
N ASN A 102 -1.72 20.82 -8.03
CA ASN A 102 -0.51 21.03 -8.83
C ASN A 102 0.35 19.76 -8.84
N ILE A 103 0.54 19.15 -10.01
CA ILE A 103 1.32 17.91 -10.20
C ILE A 103 2.79 18.10 -9.79
N PHE A 104 3.30 19.33 -9.93
CA PHE A 104 4.68 19.67 -9.61
C PHE A 104 5.05 19.42 -8.15
N TYR A 105 4.08 19.44 -7.21
CA TYR A 105 4.36 19.09 -5.81
C TYR A 105 4.77 17.63 -5.63
N GLY A 106 4.20 16.71 -6.41
CA GLY A 106 4.59 15.29 -6.36
C GLY A 106 6.02 15.07 -6.85
N PHE A 107 6.37 15.69 -7.99
CA PHE A 107 7.75 15.66 -8.49
C PHE A 107 8.74 16.36 -7.57
N GLY A 108 8.35 17.48 -6.95
CA GLY A 108 9.16 18.18 -5.96
C GLY A 108 9.46 17.29 -4.75
N ALA A 109 8.45 16.61 -4.21
CA ALA A 109 8.63 15.66 -3.11
C ALA A 109 9.53 14.48 -3.52
N ALA A 110 9.34 13.92 -4.73
CA ALA A 110 10.20 12.88 -5.26
C ALA A 110 11.66 13.34 -5.38
N ALA A 111 11.90 14.54 -5.92
CA ALA A 111 13.24 15.10 -6.07
C ALA A 111 13.92 15.34 -4.72
N VAL A 112 13.20 15.87 -3.73
CA VAL A 112 13.75 16.09 -2.37
C VAL A 112 14.09 14.75 -1.71
N SER A 113 13.19 13.76 -1.77
CA SER A 113 13.46 12.43 -1.22
C SER A 113 14.63 11.71 -1.90
N GLY A 114 14.73 11.81 -3.23
CA GLY A 114 15.86 11.29 -4.00
C GLY A 114 17.17 12.01 -3.69
N GLY A 115 17.13 13.32 -3.45
CA GLY A 115 18.29 14.09 -2.99
C GLY A 115 18.78 13.61 -1.62
N ILE A 116 17.88 13.38 -0.67
CA ILE A 116 18.23 12.83 0.64
C ILE A 116 18.85 11.44 0.49
N PHE A 117 18.26 10.57 -0.33
CA PHE A 117 18.81 9.25 -0.63
C PHE A 117 20.24 9.35 -1.22
N TYR A 118 20.47 10.25 -2.17
CA TYR A 118 21.79 10.48 -2.75
C TYR A 118 22.81 10.93 -1.70
N VAL A 119 22.44 11.86 -0.83
CA VAL A 119 23.30 12.32 0.27
C VAL A 119 23.65 11.17 1.22
N LEU A 120 22.66 10.35 1.61
CA LEU A 120 22.89 9.18 2.47
C LEU A 120 23.79 8.14 1.80
N LEU A 121 23.62 7.91 0.50
CA LEU A 121 24.45 7.00 -0.29
C LEU A 121 25.90 7.50 -0.32
N THR A 122 26.12 8.77 -0.66
CA THR A 122 27.47 9.37 -0.70
C THR A 122 28.12 9.33 0.68
N PHE A 123 27.37 9.64 1.73
CA PHE A 123 27.87 9.57 3.10
C PHE A 123 28.29 8.14 3.47
N THR A 124 27.45 7.15 3.12
CA THR A 124 27.76 5.74 3.35
C THR A 124 29.07 5.36 2.67
N LEU A 125 29.25 5.70 1.39
CA LEU A 125 30.49 5.43 0.63
C LEU A 125 31.72 6.09 1.28
N LEU A 126 31.59 7.35 1.72
CA LEU A 126 32.67 8.06 2.40
C LEU A 126 33.07 7.36 3.71
N LEU A 127 32.10 6.86 4.50
CA LEU A 127 32.39 6.07 5.69
C LEU A 127 33.12 4.77 5.35
N ILE A 128 32.75 4.08 4.27
CA ILE A 128 33.45 2.86 3.83
C ILE A 128 34.92 3.15 3.61
N ASP A 129 35.22 4.22 2.85
CA ASP A 129 36.58 4.62 2.53
C ASP A 129 37.34 5.07 3.79
N PHE A 130 36.70 5.86 4.65
CA PHE A 130 37.29 6.31 5.91
C PHE A 130 37.73 5.15 6.79
N TYR A 131 36.87 4.15 6.98
CA TYR A 131 37.20 3.01 7.82
C TYR A 131 38.12 1.97 7.13
N ASN A 132 38.23 1.98 5.79
CA ASN A 132 39.18 1.14 5.08
C ASN A 132 40.59 1.73 5.09
N GLY A 133 40.72 3.05 5.19
CA GLY A 133 42.01 3.75 5.19
C GLY A 133 42.81 3.61 6.49
N ASP A 134 42.16 3.60 7.64
CA ASP A 134 42.82 3.52 8.96
C ASP A 134 42.33 2.31 9.78
N PRO A 135 43.08 1.20 9.82
CA PRO A 135 42.83 0.17 10.81
C PRO A 135 43.22 0.70 12.20
N PHE A 136 42.22 0.86 13.08
CA PHE A 136 42.45 1.29 14.46
C PHE A 136 43.26 0.21 15.19
N HIS A 137 44.52 0.49 15.51
CA HIS A 137 45.38 -0.38 16.32
C HIS A 137 45.58 0.27 17.69
N SER A 138 45.11 -0.41 18.73
CA SER A 138 45.25 0.02 20.13
C SER A 138 45.86 -1.13 20.92
N ASP A 139 46.80 -0.83 21.83
CA ASP A 139 47.42 -1.82 22.71
C ASP A 139 46.40 -2.50 23.66
N VAL A 140 45.22 -1.88 23.84
CA VAL A 140 44.16 -2.44 24.67
C VAL A 140 43.19 -3.25 23.81
N TYR A 141 43.32 -4.56 23.86
CA TYR A 141 42.50 -5.53 23.11
C TYR A 141 40.97 -5.29 23.22
N PHE A 142 40.51 -4.85 24.39
CA PHE A 142 39.09 -4.58 24.62
C PHE A 142 38.58 -3.41 23.75
N VAL A 143 39.39 -2.38 23.55
CA VAL A 143 39.03 -1.19 22.77
C VAL A 143 38.92 -1.53 21.29
N GLU A 144 39.82 -2.37 20.78
CA GLU A 144 39.81 -2.83 19.39
C GLU A 144 38.53 -3.62 19.06
N ARG A 145 38.13 -4.56 19.92
CA ARG A 145 36.87 -5.29 19.73
C ARG A 145 35.64 -4.39 19.78
N LEU A 146 35.62 -3.42 20.71
CA LEU A 146 34.50 -2.50 20.82
C LEU A 146 34.36 -1.63 19.55
N TYR A 147 35.49 -1.18 19.01
CA TYR A 147 35.53 -0.41 17.77
C TYR A 147 35.04 -1.21 16.57
N ALA A 148 35.46 -2.48 16.44
CA ALA A 148 35.00 -3.36 15.38
C ALA A 148 33.47 -3.56 15.40
N VAL A 149 32.88 -3.76 16.59
CA VAL A 149 31.42 -3.89 16.74
C VAL A 149 30.72 -2.57 16.42
N ALA A 150 31.26 -1.43 16.89
CA ALA A 150 30.69 -0.11 16.62
C ALA A 150 30.69 0.22 15.11
N ARG A 151 31.78 -0.12 14.39
CA ARG A 151 31.87 0.04 12.93
C ARG A 151 30.77 -0.74 12.21
N VAL A 152 30.60 -2.02 12.54
CA VAL A 152 29.56 -2.87 11.92
C VAL A 152 28.15 -2.38 12.26
N ALA A 153 27.92 -1.95 13.50
CA ALA A 153 26.64 -1.40 13.92
C ALA A 153 26.27 -0.11 13.16
N MET A 154 27.22 0.83 13.05
CA MET A 154 26.99 2.08 12.31
C MET A 154 26.78 1.80 10.82
N MET A 155 27.61 0.94 10.23
CA MET A 155 27.51 0.57 8.81
C MET A 155 26.13 -0.04 8.47
N SER A 156 25.62 -0.92 9.32
CA SER A 156 24.32 -1.55 9.12
C SER A 156 23.16 -0.56 9.29
N LEU A 157 23.26 0.38 10.23
CA LEU A 157 22.26 1.44 10.43
C LEU A 157 22.17 2.36 9.20
N PHE A 158 23.31 2.81 8.65
CA PHE A 158 23.32 3.65 7.44
C PHE A 158 22.84 2.89 6.20
N THR A 159 23.21 1.62 6.06
CA THR A 159 22.72 0.77 4.97
C THR A 159 21.20 0.63 5.02
N LEU A 160 20.64 0.39 6.21
CA LEU A 160 19.20 0.27 6.41
C LEU A 160 18.47 1.60 6.13
N ALA A 161 19.00 2.72 6.63
CA ALA A 161 18.43 4.05 6.38
C ALA A 161 18.42 4.38 4.88
N THR A 162 19.52 4.08 4.18
CA THR A 162 19.65 4.27 2.73
C THR A 162 18.66 3.38 1.97
N GLY A 163 18.46 2.13 2.39
CA GLY A 163 17.48 1.24 1.79
C GLY A 163 16.05 1.76 1.89
N VAL A 164 15.60 2.16 3.09
CA VAL A 164 14.23 2.65 3.30
C VAL A 164 13.99 3.97 2.56
N THR A 165 14.96 4.89 2.58
CA THR A 165 14.85 6.16 1.85
C THR A 165 14.87 5.97 0.33
N GLY A 166 15.62 4.98 -0.17
CA GLY A 166 15.61 4.63 -1.60
C GLY A 166 14.27 4.09 -2.07
N VAL A 167 13.67 3.16 -1.33
CA VAL A 167 12.36 2.58 -1.68
C VAL A 167 11.25 3.63 -1.61
N THR A 168 11.27 4.50 -0.61
CA THR A 168 10.28 5.59 -0.48
C THR A 168 10.40 6.60 -1.61
N ALA A 169 11.62 7.00 -1.99
CA ALA A 169 11.84 7.90 -3.12
C ALA A 169 11.32 7.30 -4.43
N LEU A 170 11.58 6.02 -4.66
CA LEU A 170 11.11 5.29 -5.84
C LEU A 170 9.57 5.19 -5.85
N GLY A 171 8.95 4.90 -4.71
CA GLY A 171 7.49 4.84 -4.59
C GLY A 171 6.80 6.17 -4.89
N ILE A 172 7.29 7.27 -4.33
CA ILE A 172 6.75 8.61 -4.59
C ILE A 172 6.93 9.00 -6.06
N PHE A 173 8.07 8.63 -6.65
CA PHE A 173 8.34 8.86 -8.06
C PHE A 173 7.34 8.12 -8.97
N LEU A 174 7.09 6.83 -8.72
CA LEU A 174 6.12 6.05 -9.49
C LEU A 174 4.69 6.57 -9.36
N LEU A 175 4.26 6.94 -8.15
CA LEU A 175 2.95 7.55 -7.93
C LEU A 175 2.82 8.89 -8.68
N SER A 176 3.86 9.71 -8.65
CA SER A 176 3.90 10.99 -9.38
C SER A 176 3.76 10.77 -10.89
N CYS A 177 4.45 9.76 -11.44
CA CYS A 177 4.32 9.36 -12.84
C CYS A 177 2.89 8.89 -13.17
N GLN A 178 2.28 8.07 -12.31
CA GLN A 178 0.92 7.57 -12.52
C GLN A 178 -0.11 8.70 -12.53
N VAL A 179 -0.03 9.63 -11.57
CA VAL A 179 -0.93 10.80 -11.50
C VAL A 179 -0.75 11.70 -12.73
N SER A 180 0.49 11.89 -13.17
CA SER A 180 0.79 12.65 -14.39
C SER A 180 0.20 12.00 -15.64
N TYR A 181 0.31 10.68 -15.75
CA TYR A 181 -0.28 9.91 -16.84
C TYR A 181 -1.82 10.00 -16.85
N MET A 182 -2.48 9.88 -15.69
CA MET A 182 -3.93 10.02 -15.58
C MET A 182 -4.41 11.43 -15.98
N ARG A 183 -3.62 12.47 -15.67
CA ARG A 183 -3.92 13.84 -16.10
C ARG A 183 -3.80 14.03 -17.61
N LEU A 184 -2.75 13.47 -18.22
CA LEU A 184 -2.52 13.56 -19.67
C LEU A 184 -3.56 12.79 -20.49
N THR A 185 -4.07 11.67 -19.95
CA THR A 185 -5.10 10.85 -20.62
C THR A 185 -6.50 11.46 -20.58
N GLY A 186 -6.68 12.62 -19.92
CA GLY A 186 -7.97 13.32 -19.84
C GLY A 186 -9.05 12.53 -19.09
N ALA A 187 -8.66 11.54 -18.28
CA ALA A 187 -9.60 10.73 -17.51
C ALA A 187 -10.37 11.55 -16.46
N PHE A 188 -9.80 12.69 -16.02
CA PHE A 188 -10.42 13.60 -15.05
C PHE A 188 -11.38 14.63 -15.67
N ASP A 189 -11.47 14.74 -17.00
CA ASP A 189 -12.25 15.79 -17.68
C ASP A 189 -13.57 15.29 -18.30
N ARG A 190 -13.91 14.00 -18.08
CA ARG A 190 -15.13 13.38 -18.67
C ARG A 190 -16.38 13.41 -17.78
N GLU A 191 -16.33 14.05 -16.62
CA GLU A 191 -17.48 14.17 -15.69
C GLU A 191 -18.09 15.59 -15.68
N LYS A 192 -18.20 16.22 -16.85
CA LYS A 192 -19.06 17.41 -17.04
C LYS A 192 -20.24 17.07 -17.94
#